data_AF-A0A5K1BM16-F1
#
_entry.id   AF-A0A5K1BM16-F1
#
_cell.length_a   1.000
_cell.length_b   1.000
_cell.length_c   1.000
_cell.angle_alpha   90.00
_cell.angle_beta   90.00
_cell.angle_gamma   90.00
#
_symmetry.space_group_name_H-M   'P 1'
#
loop_
_entity.id
_entity.type
_entity.pdbx_description
1 polymer ?
#
loop_
_entity_poly.entity_id
_entity_poly.type
_entity_poly.pdbx_seq_one_letter_code
_entity_poly.pdbx_strand_id
1 'polypeptide(L)' 'GGGGKGKRWHHDGRRLKKLNSVHDYIACATFLMDKEIVHPNKLAGWGYSAGGLLIASAINIQPDLLRAAVLK' A
#
# COMPACT_ATOMS: atom_id res chain seq x y z
N GLY A 1 -0.55 -2.60 -10.63
CA GLY A 1 -1.60 -1.57 -10.64
C GLY A 1 -2.93 -2.23 -10.92
N GLY A 2 -4.01 -1.59 -10.48
CA GLY A 2 -5.38 -2.02 -10.80
C GLY A 2 -5.81 -1.60 -12.22
N GLY A 3 -7.08 -1.85 -12.55
CA GLY A 3 -7.67 -1.46 -13.84
C GLY A 3 -8.30 -0.07 -13.87
N GLY A 4 -8.42 0.62 -12.73
CA GLY A 4 -9.24 1.84 -12.60
C GLY A 4 -8.84 3.03 -13.48
N LYS A 5 -7.60 3.07 -13.99
CA LYS A 5 -7.11 4.09 -14.94
C LYS A 5 -6.65 3.47 -16.28
N GLY A 6 -7.23 2.33 -16.66
CA GLY A 6 -6.95 1.64 -17.92
C GLY A 6 -5.66 0.80 -17.94
N LYS A 7 -5.34 0.25 -19.12
CA LYS A 7 -4.25 -0.73 -19.31
C LYS A 7 -2.87 -0.19 -18.94
N ARG A 8 -2.61 1.09 -19.25
CA ARG A 8 -1.33 1.74 -18.91
C ARG A 8 -1.08 1.73 -17.41
N TRP A 9 -2.08 2.08 -16.60
CA TRP A 9 -1.98 2.06 -15.14
C TRP A 9 -1.74 0.65 -14.58
N HIS A 10 -2.39 -0.36 -15.16
CA HIS A 10 -2.14 -1.75 -14.80
C HIS A 10 -0.68 -2.15 -15.08
N HIS A 11 -0.17 -1.81 -16.27
CA HIS A 11 1.22 -2.08 -16.69
C HIS A 11 2.25 -1.33 -15.84
N ASP A 12 1.97 -0.09 -15.47
CA ASP A 12 2.88 0.75 -14.68
C ASP A 12 2.95 0.34 -13.20
N GLY A 13 2.18 -0.66 -12.75
CA GLY A 13 2.31 -1.21 -11.40
C GLY A 13 2.50 -2.73 -11.34
N ARG A 14 3.06 -3.35 -12.39
CA ARG A 14 3.31 -4.81 -12.42
C ARG A 14 4.76 -5.14 -12.78
N ARG A 15 5.17 -6.37 -12.51
CA ARG A 15 6.52 -6.90 -12.82
C ARG A 15 7.61 -5.98 -12.24
N LEU A 16 8.58 -5.56 -13.04
CA LEU A 16 9.67 -4.68 -12.63
C LEU A 16 9.19 -3.32 -12.10
N LYS A 17 7.97 -2.89 -12.46
CA LYS A 17 7.34 -1.67 -11.96
C LYS A 17 6.44 -1.90 -10.74
N LYS A 18 6.49 -3.08 -10.11
CA LYS A 18 5.59 -3.43 -8.99
C LYS A 18 5.76 -2.50 -7.79
N LEU A 19 6.96 -1.98 -7.57
CA LEU A 19 7.23 -1.01 -6.50
C LEU A 19 6.38 0.25 -6.60
N ASN A 20 5.95 0.66 -7.80
CA ASN A 20 5.03 1.80 -7.94
C ASN A 20 3.73 1.57 -7.16
N SER A 21 3.16 0.36 -7.21
CA SER A 21 1.95 0.05 -6.43
C SER A 21 2.21 0.05 -4.92
N VAL A 22 3.43 -0.30 -4.49
CA VAL A 22 3.82 -0.28 -3.08
C VAL A 22 3.97 1.17 -2.60
N HIS A 23 4.65 2.01 -3.38
CA HIS A 23 4.78 3.44 -3.07
C HIS A 23 3.44 4.16 -3.09
N ASP A 24 2.54 3.84 -4.02
CA ASP A 24 1.17 4.38 -4.02
C ASP A 24 0.44 4.03 -2.71
N TYR A 25 0.59 2.79 -2.23
CA TYR A 25 -0.02 2.35 -0.97
C TYR A 25 0.55 3.10 0.24
N ILE A 26 1.88 3.23 0.32
CA ILE A 26 2.56 3.99 1.37
C ILE A 26 2.12 5.46 1.33
N ALA A 27 2.09 6.08 0.15
CA ALA A 27 1.68 7.48 -0.01
C ALA A 27 0.23 7.71 0.46
N CYS A 28 -0.69 6.78 0.17
CA CYS A 28 -2.05 6.84 0.69
C CYS A 28 -2.08 6.74 2.23
N ALA A 29 -1.33 5.81 2.82
CA ALA A 29 -1.26 5.66 4.27
C ALA A 29 -0.69 6.91 4.95
N THR A 30 0.41 7.46 4.43
CA THR A 30 1.00 8.72 4.91
C THR A 30 0.02 9.88 4.78
N PHE A 31 -0.69 9.99 3.65
CA PHE A 31 -1.69 11.03 3.45
C PHE A 31 -2.79 11.01 4.51
N LEU A 32 -3.27 9.83 4.92
CA LEU A 32 -4.28 9.71 5.96
C LEU A 32 -3.80 10.23 7.31
N MET A 33 -2.52 10.02 7.63
CA MET A 33 -1.90 10.53 8.87
C MET A 33 -1.67 12.05 8.78
N ASP A 34 -1.12 12.54 7.67
CA ASP A 34 -0.81 13.96 7.46
C ASP A 34 -2.07 14.83 7.43
N LYS A 35 -3.20 14.27 6.99
CA LYS A 35 -4.51 14.94 7.02
C LYS A 35 -5.27 14.75 8.32
N GLU A 36 -4.64 14.13 9.32
CA GLU A 36 -5.24 13.83 10.62
C GLU A 36 -6.57 13.06 10.52
N ILE A 37 -6.78 12.34 9.41
CA ILE A 37 -7.95 11.49 9.19
C ILE A 37 -7.86 10.25 10.07
N VAL A 38 -6.64 9.75 10.28
CA VAL A 38 -6.34 8.65 11.19
C VAL A 38 -5.17 9.04 12.10
N HIS A 39 -5.27 8.69 13.38
CA HIS A 39 -4.12 8.80 14.27
C HIS A 39 -3.06 7.76 13.86
N PRO A 40 -1.75 8.10 13.81
CA PRO A 40 -0.70 7.17 13.38
C PRO A 40 -0.73 5.80 14.10
N ASN A 41 -0.90 5.81 15.43
CA ASN A 41 -1.04 4.58 16.23
C ASN A 41 -2.34 3.78 16.02
N LYS A 42 -3.21 4.18 15.09
CA LYS A 42 -4.51 3.52 14.83
C LYS A 42 -4.69 3.09 13.37
N LEU A 43 -3.67 3.23 12.52
CA LEU A 43 -3.74 2.78 11.13
C LEU A 43 -3.32 1.30 11.03
N ALA A 44 -4.15 0.48 10.39
CA ALA A 44 -3.87 -0.92 10.12
C ALA A 44 -4.03 -1.26 8.65
N GLY A 45 -3.23 -2.20 8.14
CA GLY A 45 -3.32 -2.72 6.78
C GLY A 45 -3.98 -4.10 6.75
N TRP A 46 -4.84 -4.33 5.77
CA TRP A 46 -5.42 -5.65 5.49
C TRP A 46 -5.37 -5.94 4.00
N GLY A 47 -4.92 -7.14 3.62
CA GLY A 47 -4.78 -7.51 2.21
C GLY A 47 -4.84 -9.00 1.98
N TYR A 48 -5.46 -9.39 0.87
CA TYR A 48 -5.58 -10.77 0.42
C TYR A 48 -4.79 -11.02 -0.87
N SER A 49 -4.10 -12.16 -0.98
CA SER A 49 -3.40 -12.57 -2.20
C SER A 49 -2.38 -11.51 -2.67
N ALA A 50 -2.54 -10.94 -3.87
CA ALA A 50 -1.69 -9.85 -4.36
C ALA A 50 -1.71 -8.59 -3.46
N GLY A 51 -2.78 -8.40 -2.69
CA GLY A 51 -2.89 -7.36 -1.67
C GLY A 51 -2.11 -7.69 -0.40
N GLY A 52 -2.02 -8.96 -0.01
CA GLY A 52 -1.14 -9.40 1.08
C GLY A 52 0.33 -9.11 0.75
N LEU A 53 0.75 -9.45 -0.47
CA LEU A 53 2.10 -9.12 -0.96
C LEU A 53 2.37 -7.60 -0.97
N LEU A 54 1.36 -6.80 -1.34
CA LEU A 54 1.46 -5.34 -1.34
C LEU A 54 1.77 -4.79 0.06
N ILE A 55 1.01 -5.24 1.06
CA ILE A 55 1.17 -4.78 2.44
C ILE A 55 2.47 -5.30 3.06
N ALA A 56 2.81 -6.57 2.81
CA ALA A 56 4.08 -7.14 3.25
C ALA A 56 5.28 -6.34 2.70
N SER A 57 5.21 -5.94 1.43
CA SER A 57 6.26 -5.10 0.82
C SER A 57 6.31 -3.71 1.45
N ALA A 58 5.15 -3.11 1.74
CA ALA A 58 5.07 -1.79 2.35
C ALA A 58 5.67 -1.75 3.76
N ILE A 59 5.35 -2.72 4.63
CA ILE A 59 5.90 -2.79 5.99
C ILE A 59 7.39 -3.14 6.01
N ASN A 60 7.91 -3.85 5.01
CA ASN A 60 9.35 -4.07 4.87
C ASN A 60 10.10 -2.80 4.46
N ILE A 61 9.47 -1.91 3.68
CA ILE A 61 10.06 -0.62 3.28
C ILE A 61 9.92 0.42 4.39
N GLN A 62 8.78 0.45 5.07
CA GLN A 62 8.48 1.40 6.13
C GLN A 62 7.79 0.68 7.31
N PRO A 63 8.58 0.10 8.24
CA PRO A 63 8.05 -0.71 9.35
C PRO A 63 7.08 0.03 10.27
N ASP A 64 7.28 1.33 10.45
CA ASP A 64 6.46 2.17 11.34
C ASP A 64 5.18 2.71 10.68
N LEU A 65 4.90 2.30 9.42
CA LEU A 65 3.76 2.81 8.67
C LEU A 65 2.41 2.39 9.25
N LEU A 66 2.32 1.17 9.77
CA LEU A 66 1.07 0.55 10.20
C LEU A 66 1.25 -0.04 11.60
N ARG A 67 0.26 0.18 12.48
CA ARG A 67 0.26 -0.42 13.82
C ARG A 67 -0.05 -1.92 13.80
N ALA A 68 -0.78 -2.38 12.79
CA ALA A 68 -1.09 -3.79 12.59
C ALA A 68 -1.20 -4.10 11.09
N ALA A 69 -0.87 -5.33 10.70
CA ALA A 69 -1.03 -5.82 9.35
C ALA A 69 -1.64 -7.23 9.36
N VAL A 70 -2.65 -7.46 8.52
CA VAL A 70 -3.25 -8.77 8.30
C VAL A 70 -3.03 -9.17 6.85
N LEU A 71 -2.26 -10.24 6.66
CA LEU A 71 -1.90 -10.78 5.36
C LEU A 71 -2.62 -12.12 5.17
N LYS A 72 -3.55 -12.19 4.22
CA LYS A 72 -4.41 -13.35 4.01
C LYS A 72 -4.22 -13.97 2.62
#